data_AF-A0A2N4SB89-F1
#
_entry.id   AF-A0A2N4SB89-F1
#
_cell.length_a   1.000
_cell.length_b   1.000
_cell.length_c   1.000
_cell.angle_alpha   90.00
_cell.angle_beta   90.00
_cell.angle_gamma   90.00
#
_symmetry.space_group_name_H-M   'P 1'
#
loop_
_entity.id
_entity.type
_entity.pdbx_description
1 polymer ?
#
loop_
_entity_poly.entity_id
_entity_poly.type
_entity_poly.pdbx_seq_one_letter_code
_entity_poly.pdbx_strand_id
1 'polypeptide(L)'
;MKFFLESANLNEIKKAHDLELLDGVITHPKFLVEEGINNREKAIAHYKSICKIALGADLCVDIVATDYDRIIKQAKFLAAISGQMVINIPMMPEGIKAIKFLKAEGIKTNCTFIHSMGQALLAAKAEATYVTPDIAFVGSSFSETLSSIKELQNIYNTLPGHPQIIVSRVFDPESVVECSKIGVDVIVTSIDTIHKLIMHPQTDVDRDKLLNDINLIDH
;
A
#
# COMPACT_ATOMS: atom_id res chain seq x y z
N MET A 1 -10.29 -4.21 -4.96
CA MET A 1 -9.48 -3.46 -3.98
C MET A 1 -8.38 -4.37 -3.47
N LYS A 2 -7.14 -3.90 -3.47
CA LYS A 2 -5.96 -4.59 -2.97
C LYS A 2 -5.72 -4.25 -1.50
N PHE A 3 -5.13 -5.19 -0.76
CA PHE A 3 -4.76 -5.04 0.64
C PHE A 3 -3.25 -4.95 0.80
N PHE A 4 -2.78 -3.76 1.19
CA PHE A 4 -1.38 -3.55 1.56
C PHE A 4 -1.26 -3.54 3.08
N LEU A 5 -0.22 -4.17 3.61
CA LEU A 5 0.11 -4.13 5.02
C LEU A 5 1.13 -3.00 5.29
N GLU A 6 0.83 -2.11 6.24
CA GLU A 6 1.83 -1.17 6.77
C GLU A 6 2.62 -1.83 7.88
N SER A 7 3.80 -2.35 7.57
CA SER A 7 4.67 -2.97 8.58
C SER A 7 6.09 -3.18 8.07
N ALA A 8 7.04 -3.23 9.00
CA ALA A 8 8.34 -3.85 8.77
C ALA A 8 8.48 -5.17 9.55
N ASN A 9 7.49 -5.57 10.35
CA ASN A 9 7.58 -6.76 11.17
C ASN A 9 7.41 -8.03 10.33
N LEU A 10 8.44 -8.87 10.27
CA LEU A 10 8.43 -10.06 9.43
C LEU A 10 7.36 -11.09 9.86
N ASN A 11 6.99 -11.13 11.15
CA ASN A 11 5.96 -12.05 11.63
C ASN A 11 4.56 -11.59 11.23
N GLU A 12 4.28 -10.28 11.28
CA GLU A 12 3.01 -9.73 10.81
C GLU A 12 2.85 -9.92 9.30
N ILE A 13 3.90 -9.62 8.54
CA ILE A 13 3.93 -9.81 7.09
C ILE A 13 3.71 -11.29 6.75
N LYS A 14 4.38 -12.21 7.47
CA LYS A 14 4.18 -13.65 7.28
C LYS A 14 2.75 -14.06 7.57
N LYS A 15 2.16 -13.62 8.68
CA LYS A 15 0.76 -13.93 9.03
C LYS A 15 -0.21 -13.42 7.96
N ALA A 16 -0.03 -12.19 7.47
CA ALA A 16 -0.86 -11.63 6.41
C ALA A 16 -0.71 -12.41 5.10
N HIS A 17 0.50 -12.82 4.75
CA HIS A 17 0.76 -13.62 3.56
C HIS A 17 0.19 -15.05 3.66
N ASP A 18 0.33 -15.71 4.82
CA ASP A 18 -0.22 -17.05 5.06
C ASP A 18 -1.76 -17.09 4.96
N LEU A 19 -2.43 -15.94 5.14
CA LEU A 19 -3.87 -15.80 4.90
C LEU A 19 -4.24 -15.66 3.41
N GLU A 20 -3.25 -15.55 2.51
CA GLU A 20 -3.42 -15.33 1.07
C GLU A 20 -4.16 -14.03 0.71
N LEU A 21 -4.18 -13.05 1.63
CA LEU A 21 -4.86 -11.76 1.46
C LEU A 21 -3.92 -10.60 1.12
N LEU A 22 -2.60 -10.83 1.07
CA LEU A 22 -1.59 -9.77 0.98
C LEU A 22 -1.21 -9.46 -0.47
N ASP A 23 -1.61 -8.29 -0.97
CA ASP A 23 -1.22 -7.79 -2.31
C ASP A 23 0.04 -6.92 -2.28
N GLY A 24 0.40 -6.39 -1.11
CA GLY A 24 1.57 -5.54 -0.96
C GLY A 24 1.94 -5.24 0.48
N VAL A 25 3.13 -4.71 0.66
CA VAL A 25 3.63 -4.19 1.93
C VAL A 25 4.14 -2.79 1.67
N ILE A 26 3.80 -1.85 2.56
CA ILE A 26 4.41 -0.53 2.58
C ILE A 26 5.18 -0.38 3.88
N THR A 27 6.42 0.06 3.77
CA THR A 27 7.29 0.31 4.92
C THR A 27 7.88 1.70 4.83
N HIS A 28 8.06 2.30 6.00
CA HIS A 28 8.67 3.60 6.18
C HIS A 28 9.88 3.47 7.12
N PRO A 29 10.83 4.42 7.13
CA PRO A 29 11.98 4.41 8.04
C PRO A 29 11.60 4.22 9.50
N LYS A 30 10.45 4.76 9.93
CA LYS A 30 9.93 4.59 11.30
C LYS A 30 9.75 3.11 11.68
N PHE A 31 9.08 2.33 10.84
CA PHE A 31 8.82 0.90 11.09
C PHE A 31 10.11 0.08 11.09
N LEU A 32 11.08 0.42 10.24
CA LEU A 32 12.40 -0.22 10.28
C LEU A 32 13.11 0.03 11.62
N VAL A 33 13.05 1.26 12.13
CA VAL A 33 13.66 1.62 13.41
C VAL A 33 12.99 0.87 14.58
N GLU A 34 11.67 0.70 14.55
CA GLU A 34 10.92 -0.10 15.53
C GLU A 34 11.39 -1.56 15.56
N GLU A 35 11.79 -2.12 14.40
CA GLU A 35 12.38 -3.45 14.27
C GLU A 35 13.91 -3.48 14.54
N GLY A 36 14.49 -2.37 15.05
CA GLY A 36 15.92 -2.28 15.38
C GLY A 36 16.85 -2.12 14.17
N ILE A 37 16.31 -1.76 13.00
CA ILE A 37 17.05 -1.57 11.75
C ILE A 37 17.42 -0.09 11.61
N ASN A 38 18.70 0.20 11.81
CA ASN A 38 19.21 1.57 11.94
C ASN A 38 20.31 1.91 10.93
N ASN A 39 20.52 1.09 9.91
CA ASN A 39 21.47 1.38 8.83
C ASN A 39 21.01 0.79 7.50
N ARG A 40 21.65 1.27 6.43
CA ARG A 40 21.28 0.92 5.05
C ARG A 40 21.50 -0.56 4.73
N GLU A 41 22.58 -1.17 5.20
CA GLU A 41 22.88 -2.57 4.91
C GLU A 41 21.81 -3.50 5.50
N LYS A 42 21.46 -3.26 6.77
CA LYS A 42 20.37 -3.97 7.44
C LYS A 42 19.03 -3.72 6.76
N ALA A 43 18.72 -2.50 6.34
CA ALA A 43 17.48 -2.20 5.62
C ALA A 43 17.38 -2.99 4.30
N ILE A 44 18.46 -3.07 3.52
CA ILE A 44 18.49 -3.85 2.27
C ILE A 44 18.29 -5.34 2.56
N ALA A 45 18.99 -5.88 3.57
CA ALA A 45 18.80 -7.28 3.97
C ALA A 45 17.35 -7.54 4.40
N HIS A 46 16.75 -6.59 5.11
CA HIS A 46 15.37 -6.68 5.55
C HIS A 46 14.36 -6.64 4.42
N TYR A 47 14.52 -5.73 3.45
CA TYR A 47 13.67 -5.70 2.25
C TYR A 47 13.73 -7.02 1.47
N LYS A 48 14.91 -7.66 1.39
CA LYS A 48 15.05 -8.99 0.80
C LYS A 48 14.25 -10.04 1.57
N SER A 49 14.29 -10.01 2.90
CA SER A 49 13.50 -10.90 3.74
C SER A 49 12.00 -10.69 3.55
N ILE A 50 11.52 -9.43 3.52
CA ILE A 50 10.13 -9.11 3.22
C ILE A 50 9.73 -9.66 1.84
N CYS A 51 10.54 -9.39 0.82
CA CYS A 51 10.29 -9.88 -0.54
C CYS A 51 10.23 -11.42 -0.63
N LYS A 52 11.01 -12.12 0.18
CA LYS A 52 11.01 -13.59 0.22
C LYS A 52 9.79 -14.15 0.94
N ILE A 53 9.28 -13.44 1.94
CA ILE A 53 8.10 -13.85 2.71
C ILE A 53 6.82 -13.53 1.93
N ALA A 54 6.66 -12.29 1.48
CA ALA A 54 5.47 -11.82 0.77
C ALA A 54 5.63 -12.02 -0.75
N LEU A 55 5.72 -13.27 -1.19
CA LEU A 55 5.93 -13.59 -2.61
C LEU A 55 4.73 -13.14 -3.45
N GLY A 56 5.00 -12.47 -4.56
CA GLY A 56 4.01 -11.92 -5.48
C GLY A 56 3.43 -10.57 -5.04
N ALA A 57 3.75 -10.11 -3.84
CA ALA A 57 3.27 -8.85 -3.29
C ALA A 57 4.23 -7.69 -3.64
N ASP A 58 3.67 -6.49 -3.84
CA ASP A 58 4.48 -5.29 -4.04
C ASP A 58 5.15 -4.85 -2.71
N LEU A 59 6.34 -4.26 -2.78
CA LEU A 59 7.03 -3.68 -1.62
C LEU A 59 7.34 -2.21 -1.86
N CYS A 60 6.54 -1.33 -1.25
CA CYS A 60 6.71 0.12 -1.29
C CYS A 60 7.74 0.59 -0.26
N VAL A 61 8.80 1.29 -0.70
CA VAL A 61 9.87 1.82 0.15
C VAL A 61 10.20 3.27 -0.17
N ASP A 62 10.59 4.04 0.84
CA ASP A 62 10.96 5.44 0.70
C ASP A 62 12.40 5.67 0.20
N ILE A 63 12.56 6.75 -0.56
CA ILE A 63 13.86 7.38 -0.82
C ILE A 63 13.96 8.72 -0.12
N VAL A 64 15.19 9.17 0.13
CA VAL A 64 15.49 10.45 0.79
C VAL A 64 15.97 11.52 -0.20
N ALA A 65 16.36 11.11 -1.40
CA ALA A 65 16.89 12.04 -2.41
C ALA A 65 15.84 13.05 -2.89
N THR A 66 16.26 14.31 -3.07
CA THR A 66 15.42 15.39 -3.59
C THR A 66 15.88 15.92 -4.95
N ASP A 67 17.14 15.72 -5.33
CA ASP A 67 17.65 16.04 -6.66
C ASP A 67 17.48 14.86 -7.63
N TYR A 68 17.22 15.18 -8.91
CA TYR A 68 16.89 14.19 -9.95
C TYR A 68 17.92 13.06 -10.05
N ASP A 69 19.22 13.37 -10.12
CA ASP A 69 20.27 12.37 -10.31
C ASP A 69 20.36 11.41 -9.12
N ARG A 70 20.25 11.92 -7.89
CA ARG A 70 20.23 11.06 -6.69
C ARG A 70 18.94 10.27 -6.58
N ILE A 71 17.79 10.80 -7.00
CA ILE A 71 16.52 10.04 -7.05
C ILE A 71 16.69 8.83 -7.97
N ILE A 72 17.14 9.05 -9.21
CA ILE A 72 17.35 7.95 -10.17
C ILE A 72 18.34 6.92 -9.62
N LYS A 73 19.46 7.37 -9.05
CA LYS A 73 20.47 6.48 -8.48
C LYS A 73 19.92 5.63 -7.33
N GLN A 74 19.18 6.23 -6.40
CA GLN A 74 18.58 5.51 -5.27
C GLN A 74 17.48 4.56 -5.73
N ALA A 75 16.59 5.01 -6.60
CA ALA A 75 15.49 4.22 -7.14
C ALA A 75 16.00 2.99 -7.89
N LYS A 76 16.97 3.13 -8.79
CA LYS A 76 17.59 1.99 -9.50
C LYS A 76 18.27 1.02 -8.55
N PHE A 77 18.97 1.52 -7.54
CA PHE A 77 19.63 0.69 -6.55
C PHE A 77 18.63 -0.16 -5.75
N LEU A 78 17.51 0.42 -5.32
CA LEU A 78 16.47 -0.28 -4.58
C LEU A 78 15.69 -1.24 -5.48
N ALA A 79 15.34 -0.83 -6.70
CA ALA A 79 14.63 -1.66 -7.67
C ALA A 79 15.41 -2.93 -8.06
N ALA A 80 16.74 -2.88 -8.02
CA ALA A 80 17.60 -4.05 -8.27
C ALA A 80 17.50 -5.14 -7.19
N ILE A 81 16.85 -4.89 -6.05
CA ILE A 81 16.67 -5.88 -4.97
C ILE A 81 15.71 -6.99 -5.40
N SER A 82 14.59 -6.63 -6.04
CA SER A 82 13.54 -7.56 -6.47
C SER A 82 12.58 -6.87 -7.45
N GLY A 83 11.92 -7.64 -8.33
CA GLY A 83 10.83 -7.13 -9.18
C GLY A 83 9.57 -6.69 -8.41
N GLN A 84 9.50 -6.99 -7.12
CA GLN A 84 8.44 -6.56 -6.21
C GLN A 84 8.57 -5.09 -5.78
N MET A 85 9.74 -4.50 -5.94
CA MET A 85 10.03 -3.17 -5.41
C MET A 85 9.19 -2.09 -6.10
N VAL A 86 8.63 -1.20 -5.27
CA VAL A 86 7.94 0.02 -5.68
C VAL A 86 8.59 1.18 -4.92
N ILE A 87 9.05 2.20 -5.65
CA ILE A 87 9.78 3.31 -5.05
C ILE A 87 8.81 4.46 -4.75
N ASN A 88 8.69 4.82 -3.47
CA ASN A 88 7.92 5.99 -3.04
C ASN A 88 8.72 7.24 -3.40
N ILE A 89 8.17 8.08 -4.27
CA ILE A 89 8.79 9.33 -4.73
C ILE A 89 7.86 10.48 -4.34
N PRO A 90 8.33 11.45 -3.54
CA PRO A 90 7.51 12.58 -3.14
C PRO A 90 7.16 13.46 -4.35
N MET A 91 5.97 14.05 -4.33
CA MET A 91 5.51 15.02 -5.32
C MET A 91 6.38 16.28 -5.31
N MET A 92 7.21 16.43 -6.35
CA MET A 92 8.04 17.60 -6.63
C MET A 92 8.47 17.58 -8.11
N PRO A 93 8.97 18.70 -8.68
CA PRO A 93 9.35 18.75 -10.10
C PRO A 93 10.34 17.64 -10.51
N GLU A 94 11.38 17.43 -9.71
CA GLU A 94 12.39 16.39 -9.91
C GLU A 94 11.78 14.99 -9.78
N GLY A 95 10.85 14.81 -8.83
CA GLY A 95 10.13 13.56 -8.61
C GLY A 95 9.26 13.17 -9.80
N ILE A 96 8.51 14.12 -10.37
CA ILE A 96 7.70 13.90 -11.57
C ILE A 96 8.55 13.51 -12.77
N LYS A 97 9.67 14.21 -12.98
CA LYS A 97 10.64 13.84 -14.03
C LYS A 97 11.18 12.43 -13.81
N ALA A 98 11.51 12.10 -12.57
CA ALA A 98 12.05 10.78 -12.21
C ALA A 98 11.03 9.66 -12.42
N ILE A 99 9.77 9.85 -12.03
CA ILE A 99 8.69 8.87 -12.25
C ILE A 99 8.59 8.52 -13.73
N LYS A 100 8.54 9.54 -14.61
CA LYS A 100 8.44 9.32 -16.05
C LYS A 100 9.63 8.53 -16.61
N PHE A 101 10.83 8.84 -16.15
CA PHE A 101 12.04 8.11 -16.54
C PHE A 101 12.01 6.66 -16.04
N LEU A 102 11.68 6.44 -14.76
CA LEU A 102 11.64 5.13 -14.12
C LEU A 102 10.57 4.22 -14.73
N LYS A 103 9.43 4.78 -15.15
CA LYS A 103 8.41 4.07 -15.93
C LYS A 103 8.99 3.48 -17.22
N ALA A 104 9.78 4.25 -17.97
CA ALA A 104 10.41 3.80 -19.21
C ALA A 104 11.42 2.66 -18.96
N GLU A 105 12.01 2.62 -17.77
CA GLU A 105 12.91 1.55 -17.30
C GLU A 105 12.17 0.34 -16.70
N GLY A 106 10.82 0.37 -16.67
CA GLY A 106 10.00 -0.69 -16.08
C GLY A 106 10.01 -0.73 -14.55
N ILE A 107 10.47 0.33 -13.88
CA ILE A 107 10.51 0.42 -12.42
C ILE A 107 9.20 1.00 -11.90
N LYS A 108 8.54 0.27 -11.00
CA LYS A 108 7.30 0.72 -10.36
C LYS A 108 7.56 1.86 -9.38
N THR A 109 6.69 2.85 -9.38
CA THR A 109 6.78 4.02 -8.49
C THR A 109 5.44 4.35 -7.86
N ASN A 110 5.47 4.79 -6.61
CA ASN A 110 4.34 5.36 -5.90
C ASN A 110 4.61 6.85 -5.66
N CYS A 111 3.76 7.73 -6.21
CA CYS A 111 3.91 9.15 -5.95
C CYS A 111 3.22 9.54 -4.64
N THR A 112 4.01 10.01 -3.66
CA THR A 112 3.54 10.36 -2.31
C THR A 112 3.45 11.87 -2.10
N PHE A 113 2.86 12.31 -1.00
CA PHE A 113 2.67 13.74 -0.65
C PHE A 113 1.87 14.53 -1.70
N ILE A 114 0.84 13.91 -2.26
CA ILE A 114 -0.10 14.57 -3.17
C ILE A 114 -1.19 15.22 -2.33
N HIS A 115 -1.26 16.55 -2.34
CA HIS A 115 -2.20 17.35 -1.56
C HIS A 115 -3.22 18.10 -2.44
N SER A 116 -3.28 17.80 -3.74
CA SER A 116 -4.25 18.41 -4.67
C SER A 116 -4.56 17.53 -5.87
N MET A 117 -5.73 17.71 -6.49
CA MET A 117 -6.11 17.01 -7.73
C MET A 117 -5.14 17.30 -8.87
N GLY A 118 -4.65 18.54 -8.96
CA GLY A 118 -3.67 18.94 -9.98
C GLY A 118 -2.37 18.15 -9.85
N GLN A 119 -1.87 17.94 -8.63
CA GLN A 119 -0.70 17.09 -8.38
C GLN A 119 -0.97 15.63 -8.77
N ALA A 120 -2.16 15.11 -8.45
CA ALA A 120 -2.54 13.75 -8.82
C ALA A 120 -2.56 13.56 -10.35
N LEU A 121 -3.13 14.52 -11.09
CA LEU A 121 -3.10 14.55 -12.56
C LEU A 121 -1.68 14.57 -13.14
N LEU A 122 -0.76 15.32 -12.53
CA LEU A 122 0.64 15.34 -12.95
C LEU A 122 1.33 14.00 -12.71
N ALA A 123 1.09 13.35 -11.57
CA ALA A 123 1.61 12.01 -11.30
C ALA A 123 1.05 10.97 -12.29
N ALA A 124 -0.23 11.08 -12.65
CA ALA A 124 -0.85 10.24 -13.67
C ALA A 124 -0.23 10.47 -15.05
N LYS A 125 0.01 11.73 -15.44
CA LYS A 125 0.66 12.08 -16.70
C LYS A 125 2.12 11.60 -16.77
N ALA A 126 2.79 11.55 -15.63
CA ALA A 126 4.12 10.95 -15.48
C ALA A 126 4.10 9.42 -15.51
N GLU A 127 2.91 8.80 -15.50
CA GLU A 127 2.69 7.35 -15.50
C GLU A 127 3.22 6.65 -14.23
N ALA A 128 2.97 7.26 -13.07
CA ALA A 128 3.17 6.56 -11.80
C ALA A 128 2.40 5.22 -11.79
N THR A 129 2.92 4.23 -11.06
CA THR A 129 2.18 2.96 -10.84
C THR A 129 1.08 3.16 -9.82
N TYR A 130 1.44 3.86 -8.74
CA TYR A 130 0.55 4.20 -7.64
C TYR A 130 0.61 5.70 -7.33
N VAL A 131 -0.44 6.20 -6.73
CA VAL A 131 -0.44 7.50 -6.03
C VAL A 131 -0.94 7.30 -4.61
N THR A 132 -0.30 7.94 -3.65
CA THR A 132 -0.78 8.01 -2.26
C THR A 132 -1.18 9.46 -1.96
N PRO A 133 -2.43 9.84 -2.26
CA PRO A 133 -2.97 11.14 -1.92
C PRO A 133 -3.10 11.35 -0.40
N ASP A 134 -2.73 12.53 0.04
CA ASP A 134 -3.04 13.12 1.33
C ASP A 134 -3.79 14.45 1.08
N ILE A 135 -4.83 14.34 0.24
CA ILE A 135 -5.59 15.50 -0.30
C ILE A 135 -6.48 16.12 0.78
N ALA A 136 -6.86 15.33 1.78
CA ALA A 136 -7.52 15.86 2.97
C ALA A 136 -6.54 16.69 3.80
N PHE A 137 -7.04 17.79 4.37
CA PHE A 137 -6.22 18.68 5.17
C PHE A 137 -5.75 17.98 6.45
N VAL A 138 -4.62 18.40 7.01
CA VAL A 138 -4.17 17.91 8.32
C VAL A 138 -5.26 18.19 9.36
N GLY A 139 -5.88 17.13 9.88
CA GLY A 139 -6.99 17.21 10.84
C GLY A 139 -8.39 16.99 10.24
N SER A 140 -8.51 16.75 8.94
CA SER A 140 -9.76 16.36 8.29
C SER A 140 -10.30 15.02 8.82
N SER A 141 -11.63 14.90 8.79
CA SER A 141 -12.31 13.64 9.11
C SER A 141 -12.09 12.61 7.99
N PHE A 142 -12.23 11.32 8.34
CA PHE A 142 -12.08 10.25 7.35
C PHE A 142 -13.09 10.35 6.19
N SER A 143 -14.31 10.83 6.46
CA SER A 143 -15.33 11.04 5.42
C SER A 143 -14.95 12.13 4.41
N GLU A 144 -14.30 13.22 4.86
CA GLU A 144 -13.77 14.27 3.98
C GLU A 144 -12.65 13.74 3.09
N THR A 145 -11.77 12.90 3.66
CA THR A 145 -10.76 12.16 2.90
C THR A 145 -11.41 11.33 1.82
N LEU A 146 -12.39 10.50 2.16
CA LEU A 146 -13.08 9.65 1.19
C LEU A 146 -13.82 10.44 0.11
N SER A 147 -14.38 11.61 0.44
CA SER A 147 -14.99 12.49 -0.56
C SER A 147 -13.97 12.94 -1.60
N SER A 148 -12.78 13.37 -1.15
CA SER A 148 -11.69 13.77 -2.03
C SER A 148 -11.17 12.59 -2.86
N ILE A 149 -11.02 11.42 -2.26
CA ILE A 149 -10.61 10.19 -2.97
C ILE A 149 -11.63 9.80 -4.04
N LYS A 150 -12.93 9.88 -3.74
CA LYS A 150 -14.00 9.59 -4.69
C LYS A 150 -13.97 10.55 -5.87
N GLU A 151 -13.74 11.83 -5.64
CA GLU A 151 -13.55 12.81 -6.72
C GLU A 151 -12.34 12.46 -7.58
N LEU A 152 -11.19 12.16 -6.95
CA LEU A 152 -9.99 11.75 -7.69
C LEU A 152 -10.23 10.49 -8.52
N GLN A 153 -10.94 9.51 -7.97
CA GLN A 153 -11.29 8.27 -8.67
C GLN A 153 -12.17 8.54 -9.89
N ASN A 154 -13.16 9.42 -9.77
CA ASN A 154 -13.98 9.84 -10.91
C ASN A 154 -13.14 10.51 -12.00
N ILE A 155 -12.19 11.37 -11.62
CA ILE A 155 -11.26 12.00 -12.56
C ILE A 155 -10.42 10.92 -13.27
N TYR A 156 -9.83 10.00 -12.50
CA TYR A 156 -8.99 8.93 -13.03
C TYR A 156 -9.73 7.96 -13.95
N ASN A 157 -10.98 7.64 -13.66
CA ASN A 157 -11.81 6.81 -14.54
C ASN A 157 -12.01 7.42 -15.95
N THR A 158 -11.78 8.73 -16.12
CA THR A 158 -11.77 9.38 -17.46
C THR A 158 -10.43 9.31 -18.18
N LEU A 159 -9.36 8.86 -17.51
CA LEU A 159 -7.99 8.83 -18.00
C LEU A 159 -7.52 7.39 -18.22
N PRO A 160 -7.31 6.94 -19.46
CA PRO A 160 -6.83 5.58 -19.71
C PRO A 160 -5.42 5.39 -19.12
N GLY A 161 -5.22 4.29 -18.40
CA GLY A 161 -3.92 3.96 -17.81
C GLY A 161 -3.52 4.83 -16.61
N HIS A 162 -4.50 5.39 -15.89
CA HIS A 162 -4.26 6.12 -14.65
C HIS A 162 -3.56 5.25 -13.57
N PRO A 163 -2.81 5.87 -12.64
CA PRO A 163 -2.23 5.16 -11.50
C PRO A 163 -3.33 4.64 -10.57
N GLN A 164 -3.01 3.57 -9.83
CA GLN A 164 -3.87 3.07 -8.76
C GLN A 164 -3.78 3.98 -7.53
N ILE A 165 -4.92 4.29 -6.92
CA ILE A 165 -5.01 5.11 -5.72
C ILE A 165 -4.80 4.24 -4.48
N ILE A 166 -3.79 4.62 -3.67
CA ILE A 166 -3.54 4.07 -2.35
C ILE A 166 -4.15 4.99 -1.30
N VAL A 167 -5.12 4.49 -0.52
CA VAL A 167 -5.61 5.16 0.68
C VAL A 167 -4.86 4.60 1.89
N SER A 168 -4.11 5.47 2.58
CA SER A 168 -3.30 5.07 3.73
C SER A 168 -4.06 5.11 5.04
N ARG A 169 -3.54 4.41 6.06
CA ARG A 169 -4.00 4.46 7.46
C ARG A 169 -5.46 4.02 7.66
N VAL A 170 -5.90 2.99 6.96
CA VAL A 170 -7.26 2.42 7.07
C VAL A 170 -7.23 1.29 8.11
N PHE A 171 -7.39 1.62 9.40
CA PHE A 171 -7.11 0.69 10.51
C PHE A 171 -8.32 0.14 11.26
N ASP A 172 -9.53 0.39 10.78
CA ASP A 172 -10.75 -0.20 11.33
C ASP A 172 -11.61 -0.82 10.21
N PRO A 173 -12.41 -1.86 10.53
CA PRO A 173 -13.23 -2.55 9.54
C PRO A 173 -14.24 -1.66 8.81
N GLU A 174 -14.81 -0.66 9.49
CA GLU A 174 -15.80 0.24 8.91
C GLU A 174 -15.17 1.09 7.81
N SER A 175 -14.01 1.68 8.08
CA SER A 175 -13.24 2.45 7.10
C SER A 175 -12.84 1.62 5.88
N VAL A 176 -12.51 0.33 6.05
CA VAL A 176 -12.23 -0.58 4.92
C VAL A 176 -13.46 -0.74 4.03
N VAL A 177 -14.64 -0.93 4.64
CA VAL A 177 -15.91 -1.04 3.91
C VAL A 177 -16.24 0.27 3.18
N GLU A 178 -16.03 1.42 3.81
CA GLU A 178 -16.25 2.73 3.18
C GLU A 178 -15.32 2.98 1.99
N CYS A 179 -14.03 2.60 2.08
CA CYS A 179 -13.11 2.61 0.93
C CYS A 179 -13.62 1.71 -0.21
N SER A 180 -14.11 0.51 0.12
CA SER A 180 -14.64 -0.44 -0.86
C SER A 180 -15.86 0.12 -1.60
N LYS A 181 -16.77 0.81 -0.89
CA LYS A 181 -17.99 1.42 -1.45
C LYS A 181 -17.71 2.47 -2.53
N ILE A 182 -16.59 3.18 -2.44
CA ILE A 182 -16.22 4.20 -3.44
C ILE A 182 -15.33 3.63 -4.54
N GLY A 183 -14.85 2.39 -4.40
CA GLY A 183 -14.08 1.69 -5.42
C GLY A 183 -12.57 1.80 -5.29
N VAL A 184 -12.03 2.18 -4.13
CA VAL A 184 -10.57 2.39 -3.92
C VAL A 184 -9.75 1.21 -4.47
N ASP A 185 -8.67 1.53 -5.20
CA ASP A 185 -7.81 0.52 -5.80
C ASP A 185 -7.02 -0.27 -4.76
N VAL A 186 -6.41 0.44 -3.80
CA VAL A 186 -5.55 -0.14 -2.76
C VAL A 186 -5.80 0.56 -1.42
N ILE A 187 -5.92 -0.22 -0.36
CA ILE A 187 -5.86 0.29 1.01
C ILE A 187 -4.57 -0.16 1.69
N VAL A 188 -4.08 0.66 2.61
CA VAL A 188 -3.03 0.28 3.54
C VAL A 188 -3.63 0.11 4.92
N THR A 189 -3.47 -1.07 5.49
CA THR A 189 -4.07 -1.47 6.76
C THR A 189 -3.08 -2.24 7.65
N SER A 190 -3.56 -2.72 8.80
CA SER A 190 -2.80 -3.52 9.76
C SER A 190 -3.28 -4.99 9.78
N ILE A 191 -2.44 -5.90 10.27
CA ILE A 191 -2.82 -7.31 10.44
C ILE A 191 -3.97 -7.47 11.46
N ASP A 192 -4.04 -6.59 12.46
CA ASP A 192 -5.13 -6.56 13.43
C ASP A 192 -6.46 -6.19 12.77
N THR A 193 -6.47 -5.19 11.89
CA THR A 193 -7.66 -4.80 11.12
C THR A 193 -8.13 -5.93 10.20
N ILE A 194 -7.19 -6.61 9.52
CA ILE A 194 -7.50 -7.79 8.69
C ILE A 194 -8.14 -8.89 9.56
N HIS A 195 -7.58 -9.17 10.73
CA HIS A 195 -8.14 -10.17 11.64
C HIS A 195 -9.56 -9.78 12.11
N LYS A 196 -9.78 -8.51 12.47
CA LYS A 196 -11.11 -8.00 12.85
C LYS A 196 -12.14 -8.10 11.74
N LEU A 197 -11.74 -7.99 10.47
CA LEU A 197 -12.63 -8.18 9.31
C LEU A 197 -13.06 -9.64 9.13
N ILE A 198 -12.22 -10.60 9.51
CA ILE A 198 -12.52 -12.04 9.41
C ILE A 198 -13.50 -12.47 10.51
N MET A 199 -13.40 -11.87 11.69
CA MET A 199 -14.15 -12.29 12.88
C MET A 199 -15.53 -11.63 12.95
N HIS A 200 -16.56 -12.42 13.23
CA HIS A 200 -17.90 -11.93 13.57
C HIS A 200 -18.61 -12.90 14.53
N PRO A 201 -19.23 -12.44 15.63
CA PRO A 201 -19.82 -13.33 16.64
C PRO A 201 -20.86 -14.31 16.08
N GLN A 202 -21.69 -13.85 15.14
CA GLN A 202 -22.69 -14.72 14.51
C GLN A 202 -22.04 -15.81 13.65
N THR A 203 -20.89 -15.54 13.03
CA THR A 203 -20.17 -16.54 12.22
C THR A 203 -19.67 -17.70 13.09
N ASP A 204 -19.20 -17.41 14.31
CA ASP A 204 -18.80 -18.45 15.26
C ASP A 204 -20.01 -19.30 15.70
N VAL A 205 -21.14 -18.66 16.02
CA VAL A 205 -22.40 -19.35 16.37
C VAL A 205 -22.86 -20.28 15.24
N ASP A 206 -22.85 -19.79 14.00
CA ASP A 206 -23.31 -20.56 12.84
C ASP A 206 -22.35 -21.72 12.52
N ARG A 207 -21.02 -21.52 12.68
CA ARG A 207 -20.02 -22.58 12.52
C ARG A 207 -20.19 -23.69 13.55
N ASP A 208 -20.38 -23.32 14.81
CA ASP A 208 -20.51 -24.29 15.90
C ASP A 208 -21.81 -25.08 15.76
N LYS A 209 -22.90 -24.44 15.30
CA LYS A 209 -24.13 -25.12 14.95
C LYS A 209 -23.94 -26.11 13.80
N LEU A 210 -23.27 -25.71 12.73
CA LEU A 210 -22.97 -26.58 11.60
C LEU A 210 -22.14 -27.80 12.02
N LEU A 211 -21.14 -27.61 12.89
CA LEU A 211 -20.33 -28.70 13.42
C LEU A 211 -21.17 -29.72 14.21
N ASN A 212 -22.11 -29.23 15.02
CA ASN A 212 -23.04 -30.10 15.75
C ASN A 212 -23.94 -30.88 14.80
N ASP A 213 -24.48 -30.22 13.77
CA ASP A 213 -25.34 -30.87 12.78
C ASP A 213 -24.58 -31.97 11.98
N ILE A 214 -23.31 -31.73 11.61
CA ILE A 214 -22.46 -32.72 10.92
C ILE A 214 -22.19 -33.95 11.80
N ASN A 215 -21.90 -33.74 13.09
CA ASN A 215 -21.65 -34.84 14.03
C ASN A 215 -22.86 -35.77 14.21
N LEU A 216 -24.08 -35.33 13.88
CA LEU A 216 -25.28 -36.18 13.89
C LEU A 216 -25.36 -37.12 12.69
N ILE A 217 -24.61 -36.86 11.62
CA ILE A 217 -24.65 -37.60 10.35
C ILE A 217 -23.41 -38.52 10.20
N ASP A 218 -22.27 -38.14 10.79
CA ASP A 218 -21.03 -38.93 10.75
C ASP A 218 -21.01 -40.11 11.78
N HIS A 219 -22.17 -40.45 12.35
CA HIS A 219 -22.42 -41.62 13.22
C HIS A 219 -23.42 -42.58 12.58
#